data_AF-A0A426GPH6-F1
#
_entry.id   AF-A0A426GPH6-F1
#
_cell.length_a   1.000
_cell.length_b   1.000
_cell.length_c   1.000
_cell.angle_alpha   90.00
_cell.angle_beta   90.00
_cell.angle_gamma   90.00
#
_symmetry.space_group_name_H-M   'P 1'
#
loop_
_entity.id
_entity.type
_entity.pdbx_description
1 polymer ?
#
loop_
_entity_poly.entity_id
_entity_poly.type
_entity_poly.pdbx_seq_one_letter_code
_entity_poly.pdbx_strand_id
1 'polypeptide(L)'
;MRVPISSAVSFALPLMVAVLAATPSLACSARAAAGDIIAGPVLEVPAASVICVALGPKPSDWVRVRLDGGASGASIDRKVLMAAAFARRVECVLDADGRGQCRLEGADVVSLAQTPTVQQAALSWR
;
A
#
# COMPACT_ATOMS: atom_id res chain seq x y z
N MET A 1 67.00 3.83 43.45
CA MET A 1 65.70 4.48 43.16
C MET A 1 65.04 3.73 42.02
N ARG A 2 63.85 3.15 42.26
CA ARG A 2 63.08 2.32 41.32
C ARG A 2 61.98 3.17 40.69
N VAL A 3 61.79 3.07 39.38
CA VAL A 3 60.62 3.64 38.68
C VAL A 3 59.92 2.49 37.92
N PRO A 4 58.62 2.22 38.16
CA PRO A 4 57.89 1.18 37.45
C PRO A 4 57.26 1.72 36.14
N ILE A 5 57.42 0.96 35.06
CA ILE A 5 56.83 1.21 33.74
C ILE A 5 55.42 0.58 33.75
N SER A 6 54.39 1.40 33.53
CA SER A 6 52.99 0.98 33.50
C SER A 6 52.61 0.41 32.12
N SER A 7 52.08 -0.80 32.11
CA SER A 7 51.52 -1.48 30.93
C SER A 7 50.15 -0.90 30.59
N ALA A 8 49.93 -0.50 29.34
CA ALA A 8 48.62 -0.14 28.82
C ALA A 8 47.96 -1.37 28.16
N VAL A 9 46.77 -1.74 28.63
CA VAL A 9 45.93 -2.81 28.06
C VAL A 9 44.94 -2.18 27.08
N SER A 10 45.05 -2.54 25.80
CA SER A 10 44.10 -2.12 24.76
C SER A 10 42.91 -3.08 24.72
N PHE A 11 41.73 -2.60 25.09
CA PHE A 11 40.46 -3.30 24.88
C PHE A 11 39.93 -3.01 23.47
N ALA A 12 39.83 -4.04 22.64
CA ALA A 12 39.10 -3.99 21.38
C ALA A 12 37.61 -4.26 21.65
N LEU A 13 36.75 -3.25 21.46
CA LEU A 13 35.30 -3.42 21.51
C LEU A 13 34.78 -4.03 20.20
N PRO A 14 34.02 -5.14 20.23
CA PRO A 14 33.34 -5.64 19.04
C PRO A 14 32.14 -4.74 18.68
N LEU A 15 32.12 -4.23 17.45
CA LEU A 15 30.93 -3.61 16.84
C LEU A 15 29.86 -4.68 16.65
N MET A 16 28.81 -4.69 17.48
CA MET A 16 27.57 -5.41 17.16
C MET A 16 26.75 -4.60 16.16
N VAL A 17 26.67 -5.09 14.92
CA VAL A 17 25.78 -4.54 13.89
C VAL A 17 24.37 -5.05 14.18
N ALA A 18 23.51 -4.20 14.75
CA ALA A 18 22.09 -4.48 14.91
C ALA A 18 21.38 -4.32 13.55
N VAL A 19 20.90 -5.43 12.99
CA VAL A 19 20.02 -5.42 11.81
C VAL A 19 18.62 -5.02 12.29
N LEU A 20 18.21 -3.77 12.02
CA LEU A 20 16.82 -3.36 12.20
C LEU A 20 15.95 -4.10 11.18
N ALA A 21 15.22 -5.12 11.63
CA ALA A 21 14.12 -5.69 10.86
C ALA A 21 13.00 -4.63 10.78
N ALA A 22 12.75 -4.11 9.58
CA ALA A 22 11.61 -3.24 9.33
C ALA A 22 10.32 -4.02 9.61
N THR A 23 9.53 -3.58 10.59
CA THR A 23 8.19 -4.12 10.81
C THR A 23 7.33 -3.82 9.58
N PRO A 24 6.59 -4.81 9.02
CA PRO A 24 5.70 -4.54 7.90
C PRO A 24 4.70 -3.47 8.33
N SER A 25 4.61 -2.37 7.59
CA SER A 25 3.66 -1.30 7.89
C SER A 25 2.25 -1.89 7.90
N LEU A 26 1.54 -1.75 9.01
CA LEU A 26 0.15 -2.21 9.22
C LEU A 26 -0.89 -1.45 8.36
N ALA A 27 -0.45 -0.87 7.25
CA ALA A 27 -1.31 -0.16 6.34
C ALA A 27 -2.36 -1.13 5.75
N CYS A 28 -3.58 -0.62 5.62
CA CYS A 28 -4.68 -1.35 5.03
C CYS A 28 -5.10 -2.60 5.83
N SER A 29 -5.11 -2.49 7.16
CA SER A 29 -5.47 -3.60 8.06
C SER A 29 -6.91 -3.56 8.58
N ALA A 30 -7.63 -2.45 8.36
CA ALA A 30 -9.05 -2.39 8.65
C ALA A 30 -9.83 -3.34 7.74
N ARG A 31 -10.94 -3.86 8.26
CA ARG A 31 -11.89 -4.71 7.55
C ARG A 31 -13.21 -3.98 7.42
N ALA A 32 -13.83 -4.08 6.25
CA ALA A 32 -15.24 -3.78 6.06
C ALA A 32 -16.05 -5.07 6.21
N ALA A 33 -17.33 -4.95 6.58
CA ALA A 33 -18.25 -6.08 6.55
C ALA A 33 -18.69 -6.38 5.11
N ALA A 34 -19.17 -7.60 4.89
CA ALA A 34 -19.68 -8.01 3.58
C ALA A 34 -20.92 -7.17 3.21
N GLY A 35 -20.95 -6.64 1.99
CA GLY A 35 -22.01 -5.77 1.50
C GLY A 35 -21.87 -4.31 1.94
N ASP A 36 -20.85 -3.96 2.71
CA ASP A 36 -20.60 -2.57 3.07
C ASP A 36 -20.23 -1.75 1.83
N ILE A 37 -20.77 -0.52 1.83
CA ILE A 37 -20.33 0.53 0.94
C ILE A 37 -19.33 1.38 1.72
N ILE A 38 -18.08 1.40 1.25
CA ILE A 38 -17.03 2.23 1.84
C ILE A 38 -16.66 3.36 0.89
N ALA A 39 -16.41 4.56 1.42
CA ALA A 39 -16.06 5.72 0.62
C ALA A 39 -14.91 6.52 1.25
N GLY A 40 -13.89 6.83 0.44
CA GLY A 40 -12.70 7.51 0.93
C GLY A 40 -11.65 7.72 -0.15
N PRO A 41 -10.60 8.51 0.12
CA PRO A 41 -9.47 8.65 -0.80
C PRO A 41 -8.64 7.36 -0.82
N VAL A 42 -8.11 7.01 -1.99
CA VAL A 42 -7.10 5.96 -2.13
C VAL A 42 -5.74 6.55 -1.76
N LEU A 43 -5.18 6.11 -0.64
CA LEU A 43 -3.89 6.62 -0.15
C LEU A 43 -2.73 5.65 -0.37
N GLU A 44 -3.02 4.42 -0.81
CA GLU A 44 -2.00 3.43 -1.12
C GLU A 44 -2.49 2.42 -2.18
N VAL A 45 -1.55 1.94 -3.00
CA VAL A 45 -1.76 0.90 -4.01
C VAL A 45 -0.64 -0.13 -3.83
N PRO A 46 -0.79 -1.11 -2.92
CA PRO A 46 0.31 -1.98 -2.51
C PRO A 46 0.66 -3.04 -3.57
N ALA A 47 -0.27 -3.39 -4.46
CA ALA A 47 -0.08 -4.43 -5.46
C ALA A 47 -1.00 -4.26 -6.68
N ALA A 48 -0.81 -5.10 -7.69
CA ALA A 48 -1.74 -5.23 -8.80
C ALA A 48 -3.16 -5.58 -8.30
N SER A 49 -4.18 -4.96 -8.87
CA SER A 49 -5.59 -5.13 -8.47
C SER A 49 -5.91 -4.85 -6.99
N VAL A 50 -5.04 -4.17 -6.24
CA VAL A 50 -5.26 -3.89 -4.81
C VAL A 50 -5.08 -2.41 -4.53
N ILE A 51 -6.08 -1.81 -3.88
CA ILE A 51 -6.06 -0.43 -3.40
C ILE A 51 -6.37 -0.37 -1.91
N CYS A 52 -6.00 0.73 -1.26
CA CYS A 52 -6.35 1.00 0.13
C CYS A 52 -7.16 2.28 0.24
N VAL A 53 -8.40 2.15 0.71
CA VAL A 53 -9.34 3.25 0.88
C VAL A 53 -9.26 3.73 2.33
N ALA A 54 -8.93 5.00 2.52
CA ALA A 54 -8.79 5.55 3.86
C ALA A 54 -10.15 5.93 4.46
N LEU A 55 -10.50 5.32 5.60
CA LEU A 55 -11.67 5.70 6.41
C LEU A 55 -11.28 6.59 7.60
N GLY A 56 -9.97 6.71 7.85
CA GLY A 56 -9.40 7.52 8.92
C GLY A 56 -7.98 7.97 8.59
N PRO A 57 -7.38 8.84 9.42
CA PRO A 57 -6.06 9.40 9.17
C PRO A 57 -4.92 8.40 9.38
N LYS A 58 -5.14 7.30 10.10
CA LYS A 58 -4.08 6.31 10.38
C LYS A 58 -4.09 5.20 9.33
N PRO A 59 -2.93 4.68 8.89
CA PRO A 59 -2.86 3.56 7.96
C PRO A 59 -3.59 2.29 8.43
N SER A 60 -3.72 2.09 9.74
CA SER A 60 -4.50 1.00 10.34
C SER A 60 -6.00 1.10 10.08
N ASP A 61 -6.50 2.31 9.80
CA ASP A 61 -7.91 2.60 9.58
C ASP A 61 -8.28 2.51 8.10
N TRP A 62 -7.33 2.11 7.24
CA TRP A 62 -7.55 1.97 5.81
C TRP A 62 -8.04 0.57 5.50
N VAL A 63 -9.01 0.46 4.60
CA VAL A 63 -9.56 -0.82 4.16
C VAL A 63 -8.87 -1.26 2.87
N ARG A 64 -8.34 -2.48 2.88
CA ARG A 64 -7.80 -3.11 1.68
C ARG A 64 -8.93 -3.60 0.80
N VAL A 65 -8.92 -3.18 -0.46
CA VAL A 65 -9.88 -3.60 -1.47
C VAL A 65 -9.14 -4.31 -2.59
N ARG A 66 -9.55 -5.53 -2.91
CA ARG A 66 -9.11 -6.22 -4.12
C ARG A 66 -10.14 -5.99 -5.22
N LEU A 67 -9.74 -5.30 -6.28
CA LEU A 67 -10.62 -5.03 -7.41
C LEU A 67 -10.87 -6.31 -8.19
N ASP A 68 -12.13 -6.60 -8.46
CA ASP A 68 -12.49 -7.64 -9.41
C ASP A 68 -12.07 -7.19 -10.80
N GLY A 69 -11.30 -8.00 -11.55
CA GLY A 69 -10.71 -7.65 -12.85
C GLY A 69 -11.70 -7.38 -14.00
N GLY A 70 -12.93 -6.99 -13.68
CA GLY A 70 -14.04 -6.77 -14.60
C GLY A 70 -14.42 -8.04 -15.36
N ALA A 71 -15.04 -7.87 -16.53
CA ALA A 71 -15.46 -8.97 -17.39
C ALA A 71 -14.31 -9.86 -17.90
N SER A 72 -13.07 -9.33 -17.91
CA SER A 72 -11.88 -10.06 -18.36
C SER A 72 -11.28 -10.93 -17.23
N GLY A 73 -11.58 -10.62 -15.97
CA GLY A 73 -10.89 -11.20 -14.81
C GLY A 73 -9.38 -10.91 -14.77
N ALA A 74 -8.90 -10.02 -15.64
CA ALA A 74 -7.49 -9.72 -15.78
C ALA A 74 -7.01 -8.87 -14.60
N SER A 75 -5.82 -9.20 -14.08
CA SER A 75 -5.18 -8.39 -13.06
C SER A 75 -4.73 -7.04 -13.64
N ILE A 76 -5.03 -5.96 -12.93
CA ILE A 76 -4.67 -4.59 -13.31
C ILE A 76 -3.30 -4.27 -12.71
N ASP A 77 -2.36 -3.84 -13.55
CA ASP A 77 -1.03 -3.44 -13.11
C ASP A 77 -1.07 -2.34 -12.04
N ARG A 78 -0.11 -2.39 -11.10
CA ARG A 78 -0.02 -1.45 -9.97
C ARG A 78 0.09 -0.01 -10.46
N LYS A 79 0.91 0.28 -11.48
CA LYS A 79 1.11 1.65 -11.98
C LYS A 79 -0.13 2.20 -12.65
N VAL A 80 -0.87 1.33 -13.35
CA VAL A 80 -2.17 1.67 -13.93
C VAL A 80 -3.16 2.04 -12.84
N LEU A 81 -3.23 1.27 -11.75
CA LEU A 81 -4.08 1.63 -10.61
C LEU A 81 -3.65 2.91 -9.90
N MET A 82 -2.33 3.14 -9.77
CA MET A 82 -1.84 4.41 -9.26
C MET A 82 -2.33 5.58 -10.12
N ALA A 83 -2.16 5.50 -11.44
CA ALA A 83 -2.65 6.51 -12.36
C ALA A 83 -4.18 6.68 -12.32
N ALA A 84 -4.92 5.58 -12.17
CA ALA A 84 -6.38 5.60 -12.18
C ALA A 84 -6.98 6.22 -10.91
N ALA A 85 -6.44 5.88 -9.74
CA ALA A 85 -7.15 6.04 -8.48
C ALA A 85 -6.34 6.67 -7.34
N PHE A 86 -5.01 6.69 -7.38
CA PHE A 86 -4.21 7.22 -6.27
C PHE A 86 -4.56 8.69 -5.99
N ALA A 87 -4.70 9.02 -4.69
CA ALA A 87 -5.13 10.31 -4.18
C ALA A 87 -6.54 10.76 -4.61
N ARG A 88 -7.32 9.90 -5.29
CA ARG A 88 -8.69 10.18 -5.69
C ARG A 88 -9.68 9.51 -4.74
N ARG A 89 -10.86 10.12 -4.58
CA ARG A 89 -11.94 9.57 -3.76
C ARG A 89 -12.71 8.52 -4.56
N VAL A 90 -12.90 7.35 -3.95
CA VAL A 90 -13.67 6.23 -4.51
C VAL A 90 -14.80 5.83 -3.57
N GLU A 91 -15.79 5.17 -4.12
CA GLU A 91 -16.85 4.45 -3.41
C GLU A 91 -16.80 2.99 -3.83
N CYS A 92 -16.67 2.07 -2.88
CA CYS A 92 -16.49 0.65 -3.15
C CYS A 92 -17.58 -0.17 -2.47
N VAL A 93 -18.08 -1.18 -3.17
CA VAL A 93 -18.96 -2.22 -2.63
C VAL A 93 -18.17 -3.50 -2.52
N LEU A 94 -18.10 -4.09 -1.31
CA LEU A 94 -17.22 -5.22 -1.01
C LEU A 94 -17.99 -6.50 -0.70
N ASP A 95 -17.42 -7.64 -1.08
CA ASP A 95 -17.82 -8.96 -0.63
C ASP A 95 -17.18 -9.34 0.72
N ALA A 96 -17.51 -10.52 1.23
CA ALA A 96 -16.98 -11.01 2.51
C ALA A 96 -15.45 -11.24 2.53
N ASP A 97 -14.82 -11.35 1.36
CA ASP A 97 -13.39 -11.58 1.20
C ASP A 97 -12.62 -10.27 0.94
N GLY A 98 -13.31 -9.12 1.00
CA GLY A 98 -12.74 -7.80 0.70
C GLY A 98 -12.43 -7.58 -0.78
N ARG A 99 -13.04 -8.38 -1.66
CA ARG A 99 -13.05 -8.11 -3.10
C ARG A 99 -14.22 -7.22 -3.44
N GLY A 100 -14.12 -6.45 -4.52
CA GLY A 100 -15.27 -5.67 -4.94
C GLY A 100 -15.03 -4.72 -6.09
N GLN A 101 -16.05 -3.89 -6.31
CA GLN A 101 -16.08 -2.89 -7.37
C GLN A 101 -15.99 -1.51 -6.75
N CYS A 102 -15.12 -0.67 -7.31
CA CYS A 102 -14.95 0.70 -6.87
C CYS A 102 -15.31 1.64 -8.01
N ARG A 103 -16.05 2.69 -7.69
CA ARG A 103 -16.42 3.76 -8.59
C ARG A 103 -15.72 5.04 -8.18
N LEU A 104 -15.37 5.82 -9.19
CA LEU A 104 -14.72 7.09 -9.07
C LEU A 104 -15.49 8.06 -9.96
N GLU A 105 -16.08 9.09 -9.37
CA GLU A 105 -16.91 10.08 -10.09
C GLU A 105 -18.00 9.40 -10.95
N GLY A 106 -18.53 8.27 -10.46
CA GLY A 106 -19.54 7.45 -11.15
C GLY A 106 -18.99 6.47 -12.19
N ALA A 107 -17.71 6.52 -12.56
CA ALA A 107 -17.09 5.56 -13.46
C ALA A 107 -16.42 4.41 -12.70
N ASP A 108 -16.56 3.18 -13.18
CA ASP A 108 -15.88 2.02 -12.59
C ASP A 108 -14.35 2.15 -12.75
N VAL A 109 -13.60 1.92 -11.66
CA VAL A 109 -12.14 2.09 -11.60
C VAL A 109 -11.44 1.13 -12.55
N VAL A 110 -11.96 -0.10 -12.71
CA VAL A 110 -11.36 -1.09 -13.62
C VAL A 110 -11.53 -0.68 -15.08
N SER A 111 -12.70 -0.16 -15.43
CA SER A 111 -12.99 0.39 -16.75
C SER A 111 -12.13 1.62 -17.05
N LEU A 112 -11.98 2.53 -16.07
CA LEU A 112 -11.07 3.67 -16.18
C LEU A 112 -9.62 3.25 -16.40
N ALA A 113 -9.16 2.22 -15.66
CA ALA A 113 -7.82 1.67 -15.78
C ALA A 113 -7.52 1.14 -17.19
N GLN A 114 -8.53 0.71 -17.95
CA GLN A 114 -8.37 0.23 -19.32
C GLN A 114 -8.32 1.35 -20.37
N THR A 115 -8.58 2.59 -19.99
CA THR A 115 -8.58 3.70 -20.94
C THR A 115 -7.16 4.02 -21.43
N PRO A 116 -6.98 4.43 -22.70
CA PRO A 116 -5.66 4.80 -23.23
C PRO A 116 -4.98 5.91 -22.42
N THR A 117 -5.76 6.88 -21.94
CA THR A 117 -5.24 8.00 -21.14
C THR A 117 -4.63 7.53 -19.82
N VAL A 118 -5.29 6.63 -19.10
CA VAL A 118 -4.76 6.10 -17.84
C VAL A 118 -3.57 5.17 -18.10
N GLN A 119 -3.63 4.35 -19.14
CA GLN A 119 -2.52 3.49 -19.55
C GLN A 119 -1.26 4.30 -19.90
N GLN A 120 -1.42 5.44 -20.59
CA GLN A 120 -0.31 6.35 -20.88
C GLN A 120 0.20 7.04 -19.61
N ALA A 121 -0.70 7.52 -18.74
CA ALA A 121 -0.32 8.14 -17.46
C ALA A 121 0.41 7.14 -16.54
N ALA A 122 0.10 5.85 -16.61
CA ALA A 122 0.79 4.81 -15.86
C ALA A 122 2.31 4.78 -16.11
N LEU A 123 2.75 5.18 -17.31
CA LEU A 123 4.17 5.19 -17.69
C LEU A 123 5.02 6.18 -16.86
N SER A 124 4.41 7.22 -16.30
CA SER A 124 5.12 8.19 -15.45
C SER A 124 5.27 7.74 -13.99
N TRP A 125 4.63 6.64 -13.59
CA TRP A 125 4.69 6.13 -12.22
C TRP A 125 5.90 5.23 -11.99
N ARG A 126 6.52 5.38 -10.82
CA ARG A 126 7.71 4.61 -10.41
C ARG A 126 7.33 3.23 -9.90
#